data_AF-A0A357X244-F1
#
_entry.id   AF-A0A357X244-F1
#
_cell.length_a   1.000
_cell.length_b   1.000
_cell.length_c   1.000
_cell.angle_alpha   90.00
_cell.angle_beta   90.00
_cell.angle_gamma   90.00
#
_symmetry.space_group_name_H-M   'P 1'
#
loop_
_entity.id
_entity.type
_entity.pdbx_description
1 polymer ?
#
loop_
_entity_poly.entity_id
_entity_poly.type
_entity_poly.pdbx_seq_one_letter_code
_entity_poly.pdbx_strand_id
1 'polypeptide(L)'
;GMRVSGTFGAIVATVGCIFPSCVIVLLIAYFYYKYQNLWVIQGALKGLRPAVVSLIASAGLSILVLALFNGSAVSWFGINLSEIDVVAAILFVTGFIILRKFKPNPVYVMLGCGAVGLICYQFI
;
A
#
# COMPACT_ATOMS: atom_id res chain seq x y z
N GLY A 1 -11.62 -0.55 13.61
CA GLY A 1 -11.46 -0.98 15.01
C GLY A 1 -11.18 0.17 15.95
N MET A 2 -9.97 0.74 15.91
CA MET A 2 -9.52 1.74 16.88
C MET A 2 -10.39 3.00 16.97
N ARG A 3 -10.88 3.52 15.83
CA ARG A 3 -11.70 4.75 15.79
C ARG A 3 -13.12 4.60 16.36
N VAL A 4 -13.60 3.37 16.58
CA VAL A 4 -15.00 3.10 16.95
C VAL A 4 -15.12 2.60 18.39
N SER A 5 -14.19 1.77 18.87
CA SER A 5 -14.27 1.16 20.21
C SER A 5 -12.91 0.98 20.90
N GLY A 6 -11.94 1.84 20.56
CA GLY A 6 -10.61 1.83 21.19
C GLY A 6 -9.88 0.48 21.05
N THR A 7 -9.30 0.00 22.14
CA THR A 7 -8.48 -1.23 22.18
C THR A 7 -9.30 -2.50 21.92
N PHE A 8 -10.50 -2.61 22.48
CA PHE A 8 -11.40 -3.75 22.23
C PHE A 8 -11.85 -3.79 20.77
N GLY A 9 -12.14 -2.64 20.17
CA GLY A 9 -12.43 -2.53 18.75
C GLY A 9 -11.27 -2.93 17.84
N ALA A 10 -10.02 -2.78 18.30
CA ALA A 10 -8.84 -3.22 17.57
C ALA A 10 -8.75 -4.76 17.53
N ILE A 11 -8.96 -5.41 18.67
CA ILE A 11 -8.89 -6.88 18.82
C ILE A 11 -9.98 -7.57 17.99
N VAL A 12 -11.21 -7.07 18.06
CA VAL A 12 -12.31 -7.64 17.26
C VAL A 12 -12.06 -7.43 15.76
N ALA A 13 -11.49 -6.29 15.37
CA ALA A 13 -11.17 -6.02 13.97
C ALA A 13 -10.03 -6.91 13.43
N THR A 14 -9.01 -7.23 14.23
CA THR A 14 -7.96 -8.17 13.80
C THR A 14 -8.51 -9.58 13.63
N VAL A 15 -9.30 -10.07 14.58
CA VAL A 15 -9.95 -11.39 14.47
C VAL A 15 -10.89 -11.42 13.26
N GLY A 16 -11.71 -10.39 13.08
CA GLY A 16 -12.64 -10.28 11.96
C GLY A 16 -11.98 -10.12 10.59
N CYS A 17 -10.75 -9.60 10.52
CA CYS A 17 -9.98 -9.50 9.27
C CYS A 17 -9.27 -10.82 8.93
N ILE A 18 -8.72 -11.51 9.94
CA ILE A 18 -7.93 -12.74 9.74
C ILE A 18 -8.84 -13.94 9.47
N PHE A 19 -9.95 -14.07 10.20
CA PHE A 19 -10.89 -15.19 10.07
C PHE A 19 -11.38 -15.43 8.64
N PRO A 20 -11.91 -14.43 7.89
CA PRO A 20 -12.34 -14.64 6.52
C PRO A 20 -11.17 -15.00 5.59
N SER A 21 -9.98 -14.41 5.78
CA SER A 21 -8.79 -14.78 5.00
C SER A 21 -8.39 -16.24 5.21
N CYS A 22 -8.41 -16.73 6.45
CA CYS A 22 -8.14 -18.13 6.76
C CYS A 22 -9.16 -19.09 6.09
N VAL A 23 -10.45 -18.74 6.14
CA VAL A 23 -11.52 -19.52 5.50
C VAL A 23 -11.32 -19.59 3.99
N ILE A 24 -11.01 -18.46 3.34
CA ILE A 24 -10.78 -18.39 1.90
C ILE A 24 -9.58 -19.25 1.50
N VAL A 25 -8.46 -19.17 2.24
CA VAL A 25 -7.26 -19.96 1.95
C VAL A 25 -7.53 -21.46 2.12
N LEU A 26 -8.27 -21.87 3.16
CA LEU A 26 -8.66 -23.27 3.35
C LEU A 26 -9.53 -23.78 2.20
N LEU A 27 -10.50 -22.98 1.76
CA LEU A 27 -11.40 -23.32 0.65
C LEU A 27 -10.61 -23.52 -0.65
N ILE A 28 -9.68 -22.59 -0.95
CA ILE A 28 -8.80 -22.68 -2.11
C ILE A 28 -7.90 -23.91 -2.01
N ALA A 29 -7.32 -24.19 -0.84
CA ALA A 29 -6.48 -25.38 -0.63
C ALA A 29 -7.25 -26.68 -0.86
N TYR A 30 -8.48 -26.77 -0.35
CA TYR A 30 -9.35 -27.93 -0.59
C TYR A 30 -9.66 -28.13 -2.08
N PHE A 31 -10.01 -27.05 -2.78
CA PHE A 31 -10.26 -27.08 -4.22
C PHE A 31 -8.99 -27.42 -5.02
N TYR A 32 -7.83 -26.92 -4.58
CA TYR A 32 -6.53 -27.19 -5.19
C TYR A 32 -6.18 -28.68 -5.12
N TYR A 33 -6.34 -29.33 -3.97
CA TYR A 33 -6.06 -30.77 -3.82
C TYR A 33 -7.01 -31.64 -4.66
N LYS A 34 -8.28 -31.24 -4.78
CA LYS A 34 -9.29 -31.97 -5.57
C LYS A 34 -9.07 -31.87 -7.08
N TYR A 35 -8.61 -30.72 -7.59
CA TYR A 35 -8.56 -30.40 -9.02
C TYR A 35 -7.15 -30.12 -9.58
N GLN A 36 -6.09 -30.52 -8.86
CA GLN A 36 -4.69 -30.33 -9.23
C GLN A 36 -4.28 -30.76 -10.65
N ASN A 37 -5.08 -31.61 -11.31
CA ASN A 37 -4.83 -32.12 -12.67
C ASN A 37 -5.38 -31.23 -13.80
N LEU A 38 -6.15 -30.17 -13.52
CA LEU A 38 -6.67 -29.27 -14.57
C LEU A 38 -5.72 -28.09 -14.78
N TRP A 39 -5.31 -27.85 -16.05
CA TRP A 39 -4.44 -26.72 -16.44
C TRP A 39 -4.93 -25.36 -15.91
N VAL A 40 -6.24 -25.26 -15.64
CA VAL A 40 -6.95 -24.00 -15.38
C VAL A 40 -6.51 -23.43 -14.03
N ILE A 41 -6.33 -24.31 -13.04
CA ILE A 41 -5.95 -23.90 -11.69
C ILE A 41 -4.46 -23.50 -11.64
N GLN A 42 -3.60 -24.21 -12.35
CA GLN A 42 -2.19 -23.82 -12.48
C GLN A 42 -2.02 -22.49 -13.23
N GLY A 43 -2.85 -22.23 -14.25
CA GLY A 43 -2.89 -20.95 -14.95
C GLY A 43 -3.28 -19.78 -14.04
N ALA A 44 -4.37 -19.94 -13.26
CA ALA A 44 -4.83 -18.92 -12.33
C ALA A 44 -3.82 -18.61 -11.22
N LEU A 45 -3.19 -19.64 -10.63
CA LEU A 45 -2.17 -19.45 -9.59
C LEU A 45 -0.89 -18.81 -10.12
N LYS A 46 -0.48 -19.12 -11.37
CA LYS A 46 0.63 -18.42 -12.03
C LYS A 46 0.31 -16.94 -12.27
N GLY A 47 -0.96 -16.60 -12.56
CA GLY A 47 -1.45 -15.23 -12.69
C GLY A 47 -1.54 -14.45 -11.37
N LEU A 48 -1.56 -15.14 -10.23
CA LEU A 48 -1.65 -14.48 -8.92
C LEU A 48 -0.41 -13.62 -8.62
N ARG A 49 0.80 -14.11 -8.95
CA ARG A 49 2.05 -13.35 -8.74
C ARG A 49 2.05 -11.98 -9.44
N PRO A 50 1.81 -11.88 -10.77
CA PRO A 50 1.75 -10.59 -11.44
C PRO A 50 0.55 -9.74 -10.99
N ALA A 51 -0.59 -10.35 -10.63
CA ALA A 51 -1.75 -9.63 -10.12
C ALA A 51 -1.47 -8.91 -8.79
N VAL A 52 -0.73 -9.55 -7.88
CA VAL A 52 -0.36 -8.90 -6.61
C VAL A 52 0.61 -7.74 -6.84
N VAL A 53 1.56 -7.89 -7.77
CA VAL A 53 2.50 -6.79 -8.10
C VAL A 53 1.76 -5.59 -8.72
N SER A 54 0.78 -5.81 -9.61
CA SER A 54 0.00 -4.72 -10.19
C SER A 54 -0.91 -4.04 -9.16
N LEU A 55 -1.48 -4.79 -8.20
CA LEU A 55 -2.24 -4.21 -7.09
C LEU A 55 -1.37 -3.33 -6.20
N ILE A 56 -0.16 -3.79 -5.84
CA ILE A 56 0.78 -2.99 -5.03
C ILE A 56 1.19 -1.73 -5.80
N ALA A 57 1.48 -1.84 -7.10
CA ALA A 57 1.83 -0.69 -7.93
C ALA A 57 0.68 0.33 -8.01
N SER A 58 -0.56 -0.14 -8.19
CA SER A 58 -1.75 0.73 -8.25
C SER A 58 -2.00 1.45 -6.93
N ALA A 59 -1.95 0.74 -5.80
CA ALA A 59 -2.08 1.34 -4.48
C ALA A 59 -0.95 2.35 -4.19
N GLY A 60 0.29 2.01 -4.56
CA GLY A 60 1.43 2.91 -4.44
C GLY A 60 1.28 4.19 -5.27
N LEU A 61 0.81 4.06 -6.52
CA LEU A 61 0.56 5.22 -7.38
C LEU A 61 -0.57 6.10 -6.83
N SER A 62 -1.64 5.49 -6.31
CA SER A 62 -2.73 6.22 -5.68
C SER A 62 -2.26 7.04 -4.48
N ILE A 63 -1.43 6.46 -3.61
CA ILE A 63 -0.85 7.16 -2.46
C ILE A 63 0.12 8.25 -2.91
N LEU A 64 0.92 8.00 -3.96
CA LEU A 64 1.85 8.99 -4.52
C LEU A 64 1.13 10.23 -5.05
N VAL A 65 0.07 10.03 -5.82
CA VAL A 65 -0.76 11.13 -6.33
C VAL A 65 -1.39 11.90 -5.17
N LEU A 66 -1.92 11.19 -4.17
CA LEU A 66 -2.51 11.85 -3.00
C LEU A 66 -1.50 12.71 -2.23
N ALA A 67 -0.24 12.25 -2.15
CA ALA A 67 0.85 12.97 -1.48
C ALA A 67 1.33 14.20 -2.28
N LEU A 68 1.37 14.14 -3.61
CA LEU A 68 1.88 15.24 -4.45
C LEU A 68 0.88 16.40 -4.63
N PHE A 69 -0.42 16.10 -4.57
CA PHE A 69 -1.50 17.07 -4.79
C PHE A 69 -2.21 17.49 -3.48
N ASN A 70 -1.52 17.37 -2.34
CA ASN A 70 -1.94 17.86 -1.02
C ASN A 70 -3.42 17.59 -0.67
N GLY A 71 -3.91 16.38 -0.95
CA GLY A 71 -5.28 15.97 -0.59
C GLY A 71 -6.41 16.52 -1.48
N SER A 72 -6.11 17.31 -2.52
CA SER A 72 -7.12 17.74 -3.51
C SER A 72 -7.54 16.53 -4.35
N ALA A 73 -8.71 15.99 -4.02
CA ALA A 73 -9.30 14.84 -4.67
C ALA A 73 -9.39 15.06 -6.17
N VAL A 74 -8.70 14.20 -6.91
CA VAL A 74 -8.80 13.89 -8.34
C VAL A 74 -10.08 14.44 -9.01
N SER A 75 -10.06 15.71 -9.42
CA SER A 75 -10.88 16.18 -10.52
C SER A 75 -10.00 16.14 -11.77
N TRP A 76 -10.26 15.17 -12.64
CA TRP A 76 -9.62 14.93 -13.95
C TRP A 76 -9.55 16.16 -14.90
N PHE A 77 -10.05 17.33 -14.48
CA PHE A 77 -10.28 18.51 -15.30
C PHE A 77 -9.82 19.84 -14.66
N GLY A 78 -9.18 19.80 -13.48
CA GLY A 78 -8.82 21.01 -12.73
C GLY A 78 -7.38 20.97 -12.24
N ILE A 79 -6.41 20.98 -13.17
CA ILE A 79 -4.99 21.03 -12.82
C ILE A 79 -4.64 22.47 -12.44
N ASN A 80 -4.81 22.82 -11.16
CA ASN A 80 -4.15 24.01 -10.62
C ASN A 80 -2.71 23.61 -10.27
N LEU A 81 -1.77 23.99 -11.15
CA LEU A 81 -0.32 23.74 -11.01
C LEU A 81 0.33 24.43 -9.79
N SER A 82 -0.47 25.08 -8.93
CA SER A 82 -0.01 25.91 -7.81
C SER A 82 -0.11 25.23 -6.44
N GLU A 83 -0.71 24.04 -6.33
CA GLU A 83 -0.79 23.25 -5.08
C GLU A 83 0.15 22.04 -5.09
N ILE A 84 1.19 22.07 -5.92
CA ILE A 84 2.23 21.04 -5.88
C ILE A 84 2.99 21.17 -4.57
N ASP A 85 2.94 20.11 -3.77
CA ASP A 85 3.76 20.02 -2.56
C ASP A 85 5.17 19.59 -2.96
N VAL A 86 6.01 20.59 -3.27
CA VAL A 86 7.41 20.40 -3.68
C VAL A 86 8.18 19.60 -2.62
N VAL A 87 7.81 19.73 -1.34
CA VAL A 87 8.42 18.97 -0.23
C VAL A 87 8.11 17.47 -0.37
N ALA A 88 6.86 17.11 -0.64
CA ALA A 88 6.46 15.72 -0.86
C ALA A 88 7.15 15.10 -2.09
N ALA A 89 7.30 15.86 -3.17
CA ALA A 89 8.01 15.43 -4.37
C ALA A 89 9.50 15.15 -4.09
N ILE A 90 10.17 16.06 -3.37
CA ILE A 90 11.58 15.89 -2.98
C ILE A 90 11.74 14.68 -2.06
N LEU A 91 10.87 14.51 -1.05
CA LEU A 91 10.90 13.36 -0.15
C LEU A 91 10.73 12.03 -0.89
N PHE A 92 9.81 11.98 -1.85
CA PHE A 92 9.58 10.78 -2.65
C PHE A 92 10.79 10.42 -3.51
N VAL A 93 11.36 11.39 -4.26
CA VAL A 93 12.52 11.16 -5.13
C VAL A 93 13.73 10.73 -4.29
N THR A 94 13.99 11.43 -3.19
CA THR A 94 15.14 11.15 -2.32
C THR A 94 14.98 9.77 -1.65
N GLY A 95 13.79 9.45 -1.13
CA GLY A 95 13.48 8.14 -0.55
C GLY A 95 13.60 7.01 -1.57
N PHE A 96 13.09 7.19 -2.79
CA PHE A 96 13.19 6.20 -3.86
C PHE A 96 14.65 5.94 -4.29
N ILE A 97 15.46 7.00 -4.39
CA ILE A 97 16.90 6.89 -4.72
C ILE A 97 17.67 6.18 -3.61
N ILE A 98 17.40 6.51 -2.34
CA ILE A 98 18.04 5.87 -1.18
C ILE A 98 17.71 4.38 -1.15
N LEU A 99 16.44 4.02 -1.32
CA LEU A 99 15.99 2.63 -1.31
C LEU A 99 16.63 1.83 -2.46
N ARG A 100 16.76 2.46 -3.65
CA ARG A 100 17.36 1.83 -4.83
C ARG A 100 18.88 1.66 -4.71
N LYS A 101 19.60 2.63 -4.14
CA LYS A 101 21.07 2.65 -4.16
C LYS A 101 21.73 2.04 -2.93
N PHE A 102 21.11 2.15 -1.74
CA PHE A 102 21.76 1.77 -0.48
C PHE A 102 21.26 0.46 0.15
N LYS A 103 20.17 -0.15 -0.36
CA LYS A 103 19.50 -1.31 0.25
C LYS A 103 19.31 -1.23 1.79
N PRO A 104 19.03 -0.07 2.42
CA PRO A 104 18.73 -0.05 3.85
C PRO A 104 17.40 -0.76 4.10
N ASN A 105 17.19 -1.26 5.32
CA ASN A 105 15.90 -1.81 5.72
C ASN A 105 14.81 -0.71 5.51
N PRO A 106 13.72 -0.97 4.75
CA PRO A 106 12.69 0.02 4.44
C PRO A 106 12.13 0.76 5.66
N VAL A 107 12.18 0.12 6.84
CA VAL A 107 11.79 0.71 8.12
C VAL A 107 12.60 1.97 8.44
N TYR A 108 13.92 1.96 8.22
CA TYR A 108 14.75 3.15 8.49
C TYR A 108 14.46 4.29 7.52
N VAL A 109 14.17 3.97 6.26
CA VAL A 109 13.81 4.98 5.25
C VAL A 109 12.44 5.59 5.57
N MET A 110 11.48 4.77 6.02
CA MET A 110 10.17 5.24 6.44
C MET A 110 10.25 6.19 7.66
N LEU A 111 11.09 5.85 8.65
CA LEU A 111 11.34 6.71 9.81
C LEU A 111 12.03 8.02 9.41
N GLY A 112 13.03 7.96 8.52
CA GLY A 112 13.74 9.15 8.03
C GLY A 112 12.84 10.09 7.24
N CYS A 113 12.06 9.56 6.28
CA CYS A 113 11.09 10.36 5.53
C CYS A 113 10.02 10.99 6.44
N GLY A 114 9.56 10.25 7.46
CA GLY A 114 8.60 10.78 8.44
C GLY A 114 9.19 11.91 9.29
N ALA A 115 10.43 11.77 9.77
CA ALA A 115 11.11 12.80 10.54
C ALA A 115 11.36 14.08 9.72
N VAL A 116 11.86 13.94 8.48
CA VAL A 116 12.09 15.09 7.59
C VAL A 116 10.77 15.73 7.18
N GLY A 117 9.73 14.94 6.94
CA GLY A 117 8.38 15.42 6.66
C GLY A 117 7.82 16.29 7.78
N LEU A 118 7.94 15.85 9.04
CA LEU A 118 7.50 16.65 10.20
C LEU A 118 8.26 17.98 10.32
N ILE A 119 9.57 17.99 10.06
CA ILE A 119 10.38 19.21 10.14
C ILE A 119 10.00 20.19 9.02
N CYS A 120 9.91 19.72 7.78
CA CYS A 120 9.57 20.60 6.66
C CYS A 120 8.14 21.14 6.74
N TYR A 121 7.17 20.32 7.15
CA TYR A 121 5.76 20.74 7.23
C TYR A 121 5.47 21.63 8.44
N GLN A 122 6.36 21.67 9.44
CA GLN A 122 6.26 22.59 10.57
C GLN A 122 6.91 23.97 10.28
N PHE A 123 7.72 24.06 9.22
CA PHE A 123 8.37 25.32 8.79
C PHE A 123 7.65 26.01 7.62
N ILE A 124 6.67 25.35 6.99
CA ILE A 124 5.77 25.91 5.96
C ILE A 124 4.47 26.38 6.61
#